data_AF-A0A1M7GC31-F1
#
_entry.id   AF-A0A1M7GC31-F1
#
_cell.length_a   1.000
_cell.length_b   1.000
_cell.length_c   1.000
_cell.angle_alpha   90.00
_cell.angle_beta   90.00
_cell.angle_gamma   90.00
#
_symmetry.space_group_name_H-M   'P 1'
#
loop_
_entity.id
_entity.type
_entity.pdbx_description
1 polymer ?
#
loop_
_entity_poly.entity_id
_entity_poly.type
_entity_poly.pdbx_seq_one_letter_code
_entity_poly.pdbx_strand_id
1 'polypeptide(L)'
;MKKIYLKSIVFGLATVALASCSDVADEITSIVYNRNFSPTSVEAKVRNRTNIELSWNLGDGVTNYNVEVYANDSLTFAGSPVQSFSVTPDQVPVLITGLDGETQYSFRVQATDGDATRDSKWAGAYAKTEAEQLFKNVKEEDIKAKEVTLRWTAGEEAATITLTPGNIVYNITAADIAAGAATVTGLTPETEYTAVMARANGKTRGKITFTTGVYLEETDILVKAGSDIAAAINDAPEGYRLIVEPGTYGIATDEVAFGGSVTVSKNLTIKGLRQNDHPVIQGRIKVEAALTIEQVTFDGKGTDGGQAFDFTAANEIEQFSISNSEVTNYTKGFYYVNKAAKIGNITINNCLISNIECDGGDMFDCRAGAILALNITNNTIWNSCKGRDLVRYDDKSSNFAGVAPVITIDHNTIVGACNDAGKRILYVRFKGNSITFTNNIVTASAGNFSNQKNTAVPTFENNFYSGADGYVTEGANANALFVDKSGTIADPQFKDAANGDFTVGNDNVKDKKAGDPRWF
;
A
#
# COMPACT_ATOMS: atom_id res chain seq x y z
N MET A 1 54.36 -64.40 -15.32
CA MET A 1 53.95 -64.75 -13.94
C MET A 1 52.48 -65.15 -13.99
N LYS A 2 51.95 -66.26 -13.47
CA LYS A 2 52.39 -67.54 -12.89
C LYS A 2 51.19 -68.48 -13.14
N LYS A 3 51.43 -69.73 -13.53
CA LYS A 3 50.42 -70.81 -13.63
C LYS A 3 49.84 -71.16 -12.24
N ILE A 4 48.66 -71.78 -12.17
CA ILE A 4 48.26 -72.91 -11.27
C ILE A 4 46.79 -73.28 -11.60
N TYR A 5 46.55 -74.39 -12.30
CA TYR A 5 46.23 -75.77 -11.85
C TYR A 5 44.80 -76.02 -11.38
N LEU A 6 44.16 -76.86 -12.20
CA LEU A 6 42.90 -77.57 -12.10
C LEU A 6 42.75 -78.39 -10.79
N LYS A 7 41.60 -78.31 -10.13
CA LYS A 7 41.09 -79.37 -9.24
C LYS A 7 39.59 -79.53 -9.38
N SER A 8 39.21 -80.69 -9.92
CA SER A 8 37.86 -81.24 -9.93
C SER A 8 37.54 -81.89 -8.58
N ILE A 9 36.34 -81.68 -8.04
CA ILE A 9 35.66 -82.61 -7.11
C ILE A 9 34.17 -82.68 -7.48
N VAL A 10 33.63 -83.90 -7.42
CA VAL A 10 32.39 -84.43 -8.00
C VAL A 10 31.34 -84.67 -6.88
N PHE A 11 30.08 -84.89 -7.30
CA PHE A 11 28.89 -85.49 -6.63
C PHE A 11 27.89 -84.52 -5.97
N GLY A 12 26.57 -84.60 -6.18
CA GLY A 12 25.76 -85.69 -6.73
C GLY A 12 24.28 -85.32 -7.05
N LEU A 13 23.60 -86.34 -7.60
CA LEU A 13 22.27 -86.44 -8.23
C LEU A 13 21.06 -85.75 -7.55
N ALA A 14 20.17 -85.19 -8.39
CA ALA A 14 18.76 -85.62 -8.49
C ALA A 14 18.11 -85.16 -9.82
N THR A 15 17.43 -86.10 -10.47
CA THR A 15 16.79 -86.08 -11.79
C THR A 15 15.42 -85.38 -11.84
N VAL A 16 15.11 -84.61 -12.90
CA VAL A 16 13.85 -84.66 -13.68
C VAL A 16 14.14 -84.16 -15.11
N ALA A 17 13.62 -84.86 -16.12
CA ALA A 17 13.80 -84.60 -17.55
C ALA A 17 13.05 -83.35 -18.05
N LEU A 18 13.54 -82.71 -19.11
CA LEU A 18 12.87 -82.52 -20.42
C LEU A 18 13.57 -81.44 -21.28
N ALA A 19 13.78 -81.82 -22.55
CA ALA A 19 13.87 -81.00 -23.77
C ALA A 19 14.50 -79.59 -23.70
N SER A 20 15.71 -79.45 -24.26
CA SER A 20 16.21 -78.13 -24.69
C SER A 20 15.54 -77.75 -26.02
N CYS A 21 14.54 -76.88 -25.94
CA CYS A 21 14.13 -76.07 -27.08
C CYS A 21 14.95 -74.78 -27.02
N SER A 22 15.87 -74.62 -27.97
CA SER A 22 16.49 -73.33 -28.25
C SER A 22 15.41 -72.40 -28.80
N ASP A 23 15.10 -71.35 -28.07
CA ASP A 23 14.95 -69.98 -28.57
C ASP A 23 14.92 -69.05 -27.36
N VAL A 24 15.98 -68.24 -27.22
CA VAL A 24 15.96 -67.10 -26.30
C VAL A 24 15.07 -66.09 -27.00
N ALA A 25 13.94 -65.73 -26.39
CA ALA A 25 13.02 -64.76 -26.95
C ALA A 25 13.81 -63.50 -27.39
N ASP A 26 13.64 -63.10 -28.65
CA ASP A 26 14.18 -61.84 -29.16
C ASP A 26 13.80 -60.72 -28.19
N GLU A 27 14.80 -60.01 -27.67
CA GLU A 27 14.59 -58.86 -26.81
C GLU A 27 13.86 -57.79 -27.62
N ILE A 28 12.64 -57.41 -27.20
CA ILE A 28 11.88 -56.35 -27.85
C ILE A 28 12.60 -55.02 -27.59
N THR A 29 13.44 -54.61 -28.53
CA THR A 29 14.24 -53.37 -28.44
C THR A 29 13.44 -52.11 -28.78
N SER A 30 12.26 -52.25 -29.40
CA SER A 30 11.33 -51.15 -29.64
C SER A 30 9.90 -51.64 -29.80
N ILE A 31 8.96 -51.06 -29.06
CA ILE A 31 7.51 -51.21 -29.29
C ILE A 31 7.03 -49.95 -29.99
N VAL A 32 6.62 -50.08 -31.27
CA VAL A 32 5.90 -49.01 -31.97
C VAL A 32 4.42 -49.23 -31.71
N TYR A 33 3.81 -48.37 -30.90
CA TYR A 33 2.37 -48.42 -30.64
C TYR A 33 1.59 -47.91 -31.86
N ASN A 34 0.39 -48.46 -32.07
CA ASN A 34 -0.52 -48.01 -33.13
C ASN A 34 -0.94 -46.52 -32.99
N ARG A 35 -0.66 -45.89 -31.85
CA ARG A 35 -0.94 -44.47 -31.58
C ARG A 35 -0.06 -43.95 -30.45
N ASN A 36 0.29 -42.67 -30.51
CA ASN A 36 0.96 -41.93 -29.44
C ASN A 36 0.07 -41.82 -28.19
N PHE A 37 0.69 -41.79 -27.02
CA PHE A 37 0.00 -41.55 -25.76
C PHE A 37 -0.42 -40.09 -25.64
N SER A 38 -1.61 -39.86 -25.06
CA SER A 38 -2.08 -38.51 -24.80
C SER A 38 -1.19 -37.81 -23.78
N PRO A 39 -0.89 -36.51 -23.96
CA PRO A 39 -0.27 -35.72 -22.92
C PRO A 39 -1.05 -35.83 -21.60
N THR A 40 -0.34 -35.97 -20.48
CA THR A 40 -0.94 -35.99 -19.14
C THR A 40 -0.55 -34.75 -18.37
N SER A 41 -1.32 -34.40 -17.34
CA SER A 41 -1.04 -33.22 -16.49
C SER A 41 -0.97 -31.92 -17.29
N VAL A 42 -1.88 -31.74 -18.25
CA VAL A 42 -1.99 -30.47 -18.97
C VAL A 42 -2.44 -29.39 -18.00
N GLU A 43 -1.62 -28.37 -17.82
CA GLU A 43 -1.85 -27.25 -16.92
C GLU A 43 -1.72 -25.94 -17.70
N ALA A 44 -2.67 -25.03 -17.50
CA ALA A 44 -2.66 -23.69 -18.08
C ALA A 44 -2.59 -22.66 -16.95
N LYS A 45 -1.48 -21.92 -16.89
CA LYS A 45 -1.22 -20.96 -15.83
C LYS A 45 -1.13 -19.54 -16.37
N VAL A 46 -1.90 -18.63 -15.78
CA VAL A 46 -1.87 -17.21 -16.16
C VAL A 46 -0.53 -16.59 -15.78
N ARG A 47 0.09 -15.91 -16.76
CA ARG A 47 1.33 -15.14 -16.64
C ARG A 47 1.09 -13.74 -17.17
N ASN A 48 1.61 -12.72 -16.50
CA ASN A 48 1.50 -11.32 -16.95
C ASN A 48 0.07 -10.95 -17.40
N ARG A 49 -0.93 -11.38 -16.62
CA ARG A 49 -2.37 -11.11 -16.78
C ARG A 49 -3.04 -11.80 -17.97
N THR A 50 -2.50 -11.66 -19.18
CA THR A 50 -3.10 -12.21 -20.41
C THR A 50 -2.30 -13.32 -21.08
N ASN A 51 -1.06 -13.57 -20.67
CA ASN A 51 -0.30 -14.69 -21.21
C ASN A 51 -0.65 -15.99 -20.47
N ILE A 52 -0.46 -17.11 -21.14
CA ILE A 52 -0.69 -18.44 -20.58
C ILE A 52 0.57 -19.27 -20.76
N GLU A 53 1.12 -19.75 -19.65
CA GLU A 53 2.11 -20.80 -19.62
C GLU A 53 1.38 -22.15 -19.65
N LEU A 54 1.48 -22.87 -20.77
CA LEU A 54 0.86 -24.17 -20.98
C LEU A 54 1.92 -25.26 -20.85
N SER A 55 1.71 -26.20 -19.94
CA SER A 55 2.65 -27.29 -19.64
C SER A 55 1.97 -28.64 -19.58
N TRP A 56 2.72 -29.71 -19.82
CA TRP A 56 2.28 -31.11 -19.71
C TRP A 56 3.47 -32.05 -19.55
N ASN A 57 3.20 -33.31 -19.18
CA ASN A 57 4.24 -34.35 -19.16
C ASN A 57 4.59 -34.78 -20.58
N LEU A 58 5.89 -34.76 -20.89
CA LEU A 58 6.40 -35.23 -22.17
C LEU A 58 6.23 -36.75 -22.31
N GLY A 59 5.95 -37.19 -23.54
CA GLY A 59 5.79 -38.61 -23.87
C GLY A 59 7.08 -39.14 -24.48
N ASP A 60 7.45 -40.37 -24.11
CA ASP A 60 8.65 -41.01 -24.65
C ASP A 60 8.54 -41.17 -26.18
N GLY A 61 9.56 -40.68 -26.89
CA GLY A 61 9.65 -40.78 -28.35
C GLY A 61 8.75 -39.80 -29.13
N VAL A 62 8.04 -38.89 -28.47
CA VAL A 62 7.23 -37.86 -29.15
C VAL A 62 8.13 -36.72 -29.62
N THR A 63 8.05 -36.37 -30.90
CA THR A 63 8.86 -35.29 -31.50
C THR A 63 8.15 -33.95 -31.52
N ASN A 64 6.81 -33.94 -31.61
CA ASN A 64 6.02 -32.72 -31.76
C ASN A 64 4.69 -32.79 -30.97
N TYR A 65 4.16 -31.62 -30.64
CA TYR A 65 2.83 -31.45 -30.07
C TYR A 65 2.04 -30.40 -30.85
N ASN A 66 0.81 -30.72 -31.24
CA ASN A 66 -0.15 -29.75 -31.76
C ASN A 66 -0.88 -29.09 -30.58
N VAL A 67 -0.98 -27.77 -30.61
CA VAL A 67 -1.67 -26.97 -29.60
C VAL A 67 -2.76 -26.15 -30.28
N GLU A 68 -3.94 -26.14 -29.67
CA GLU A 68 -5.03 -25.27 -30.08
C GLU A 68 -5.63 -24.51 -28.89
N VAL A 69 -5.98 -23.25 -29.14
CA VAL A 69 -6.50 -22.31 -28.15
C VAL A 69 -7.90 -21.86 -28.59
N TYR A 70 -8.89 -22.00 -27.72
CA TYR A 70 -10.28 -21.62 -27.96
C TYR A 70 -10.68 -20.52 -26.98
N ALA A 71 -11.18 -19.39 -27.49
CA ALA A 71 -11.67 -18.29 -26.68
C ALA A 71 -13.14 -18.47 -26.32
N ASN A 72 -13.55 -17.94 -25.16
CA ASN A 72 -14.89 -18.07 -24.61
C ASN A 72 -15.36 -19.52 -24.48
N ASP A 73 -14.43 -20.43 -24.19
CA ASP A 73 -14.67 -21.87 -24.14
C ASP A 73 -14.25 -22.46 -22.79
N SER A 74 -15.00 -23.46 -22.32
CA SER A 74 -14.72 -24.21 -21.10
C SER A 74 -14.69 -25.72 -21.40
N LEU A 75 -13.65 -26.14 -22.11
CA LEU A 75 -13.34 -27.50 -22.54
C LEU A 75 -14.35 -28.11 -23.52
N THR A 76 -15.14 -27.30 -24.22
CA THR A 76 -16.04 -27.80 -25.26
C THR A 76 -15.34 -27.92 -26.60
N PHE A 77 -14.31 -27.08 -26.83
CA PHE A 77 -13.55 -26.98 -28.07
C PHE A 77 -14.44 -26.82 -29.31
N ALA A 78 -15.58 -26.14 -29.14
CA ALA A 78 -16.52 -25.86 -30.21
C ALA A 78 -16.07 -24.66 -31.05
N GLY A 79 -16.36 -24.69 -32.35
CA GLY A 79 -15.97 -23.63 -33.28
C GLY A 79 -14.52 -23.76 -33.77
N SER A 80 -13.91 -22.62 -34.11
CA SER A 80 -12.53 -22.56 -34.61
C SER A 80 -11.58 -22.05 -33.51
N PRO A 81 -10.35 -22.60 -33.44
CA PRO A 81 -9.37 -22.10 -32.50
C PRO A 81 -8.93 -20.67 -32.88
N VAL A 82 -8.71 -19.83 -31.88
CA VAL A 82 -8.14 -18.48 -32.07
C VAL A 82 -6.63 -18.52 -32.31
N GLN A 83 -5.96 -19.59 -31.89
CA GLN A 83 -4.57 -19.88 -32.22
C GLN A 83 -4.39 -21.39 -32.40
N SER A 84 -3.60 -21.79 -33.39
CA SER A 84 -3.22 -23.19 -33.64
C SER A 84 -1.78 -23.22 -34.13
N PHE A 85 -0.95 -24.05 -33.49
CA PHE A 85 0.47 -24.14 -33.78
C PHE A 85 1.02 -25.49 -33.28
N SER A 86 2.27 -25.80 -33.66
CA SER A 86 2.98 -26.98 -33.18
C SER A 86 4.26 -26.59 -32.46
N VAL A 87 4.63 -27.36 -31.44
CA VAL A 87 5.85 -27.16 -30.65
C VAL A 87 6.63 -28.46 -30.50
N THR A 88 7.93 -28.36 -30.25
CA THR A 88 8.80 -29.49 -29.89
C THR A 88 8.89 -29.65 -28.36
N PRO A 89 9.28 -30.84 -27.85
CA PRO A 89 9.37 -31.11 -26.41
C PRO A 89 10.21 -30.10 -25.61
N ASP A 90 11.29 -29.57 -26.19
CA ASP A 90 12.18 -28.58 -25.58
C ASP A 90 11.57 -27.19 -25.43
N GLN A 91 10.43 -26.93 -26.08
CA GLN A 91 9.66 -25.69 -25.98
C GLN A 91 8.57 -25.76 -24.89
N VAL A 92 8.44 -26.87 -24.16
CA VAL A 92 7.47 -27.04 -23.06
C VAL A 92 8.15 -26.68 -21.74
N PRO A 93 7.62 -25.74 -20.93
CA PRO A 93 6.31 -25.08 -21.05
C PRO A 93 6.26 -24.01 -22.15
N VAL A 94 5.11 -23.92 -22.83
CA VAL A 94 4.87 -22.96 -23.92
C VAL A 94 4.27 -21.68 -23.35
N LEU A 95 4.84 -20.53 -23.70
CA LEU A 95 4.24 -19.23 -23.39
C LEU A 95 3.35 -18.74 -24.56
N ILE A 96 2.04 -18.79 -24.36
CA ILE A 96 1.02 -18.30 -25.28
C ILE A 96 0.75 -16.83 -24.95
N THR A 97 0.81 -15.96 -25.97
CA THR A 97 0.64 -14.50 -25.84
C THR A 97 -0.43 -13.97 -26.79
N GLY A 98 -0.79 -12.68 -26.67
CA GLY A 98 -1.77 -12.04 -27.55
C GLY A 98 -3.22 -12.49 -27.29
N LEU A 99 -3.51 -12.96 -26.08
CA LEU A 99 -4.88 -13.29 -25.65
C LEU A 99 -5.57 -12.04 -25.11
N ASP A 100 -6.89 -11.99 -25.26
CA ASP A 100 -7.71 -10.92 -24.67
C ASP A 100 -7.76 -11.07 -23.15
N GLY A 101 -7.80 -9.94 -22.45
CA GLY A 101 -8.11 -9.93 -21.02
C GLY A 101 -9.52 -10.43 -20.70
N GLU A 102 -9.72 -10.81 -19.43
CA GLU A 102 -11.02 -11.21 -18.85
C GLU A 102 -11.72 -12.35 -19.60
N THR A 103 -10.96 -13.18 -20.32
CA THR A 103 -11.50 -14.16 -21.28
C THR A 103 -11.21 -15.57 -20.81
N GLN A 104 -12.25 -16.41 -20.80
CA GLN A 104 -12.10 -17.83 -20.52
C GLN A 104 -11.53 -18.52 -21.77
N TYR A 105 -10.37 -19.16 -21.63
CA TYR A 105 -9.74 -19.92 -22.69
C TYR A 105 -9.70 -21.41 -22.35
N SER A 106 -9.80 -22.22 -23.39
CA SER A 106 -9.51 -23.65 -23.34
C SER A 106 -8.37 -23.99 -24.28
N PHE A 107 -7.50 -24.85 -23.81
CA PHE A 107 -6.28 -25.28 -24.47
C PHE A 107 -6.39 -26.78 -24.68
N ARG A 108 -6.04 -27.27 -25.85
CA ARG A 108 -5.87 -28.71 -26.07
C ARG A 108 -4.54 -29.00 -26.74
N VAL A 109 -3.94 -30.10 -26.33
CA VAL A 109 -2.64 -30.59 -26.80
C VAL A 109 -2.77 -32.02 -27.29
N GLN A 110 -2.13 -32.31 -28.42
CA GLN A 110 -2.06 -33.63 -29.02
C GLN A 110 -0.60 -33.96 -29.35
N ALA A 111 -0.14 -35.13 -28.92
CA ALA A 111 1.18 -35.65 -29.29
C ALA A 111 1.15 -36.21 -30.72
N THR A 112 2.13 -35.84 -31.53
CA THR A 112 2.27 -36.27 -32.93
C THR A 112 3.73 -36.56 -33.25
N ASP A 113 3.95 -37.50 -34.16
CA ASP A 113 5.26 -37.82 -34.74
C ASP A 113 5.30 -37.55 -36.26
N GLY A 114 4.31 -36.80 -36.76
CA GLY A 114 4.16 -36.44 -38.18
C GLY A 114 3.30 -37.42 -38.99
N ASP A 115 2.94 -38.58 -38.43
CA ASP A 115 1.94 -39.49 -39.00
C ASP A 115 0.58 -39.28 -38.31
N ALA A 116 -0.34 -38.61 -39.01
CA ALA A 116 -1.67 -38.30 -38.50
C ALA A 116 -2.48 -39.54 -38.07
N THR A 117 -2.15 -40.74 -38.58
CA THR A 117 -2.83 -41.99 -38.17
C THR A 117 -2.40 -42.45 -36.78
N ARG A 118 -1.27 -41.94 -36.27
CA ARG A 118 -0.68 -42.27 -34.98
C ARG A 118 -0.79 -41.13 -33.95
N ASP A 119 -1.45 -40.02 -34.27
CA ASP A 119 -1.67 -38.93 -33.33
C ASP A 119 -2.42 -39.35 -32.07
N SER A 120 -2.05 -38.81 -30.91
CA SER A 120 -2.74 -39.11 -29.66
C SER A 120 -4.19 -38.60 -29.64
N LYS A 121 -4.98 -39.00 -28.64
CA LYS A 121 -6.18 -38.21 -28.30
C LYS A 121 -5.74 -36.86 -27.73
N TRP A 122 -6.57 -35.84 -27.93
CA TRP A 122 -6.40 -34.53 -27.31
C TRP A 122 -6.55 -34.62 -25.79
N ALA A 123 -5.69 -33.90 -25.08
CA ALA A 123 -5.82 -33.59 -23.66
C ALA A 123 -5.93 -32.07 -23.49
N GLY A 124 -6.70 -31.60 -22.51
CA GLY A 124 -7.00 -30.17 -22.41
C GLY A 124 -6.98 -29.61 -21.01
N ALA A 125 -6.82 -28.30 -20.95
CA ALA A 125 -6.88 -27.46 -19.76
C ALA A 125 -7.64 -26.18 -20.08
N TYR A 126 -8.03 -25.41 -19.07
CA TYR A 126 -8.66 -24.12 -19.26
C TYR A 126 -8.12 -23.14 -18.22
N ALA A 127 -8.10 -21.87 -18.59
CA ALA A 127 -7.69 -20.77 -17.73
C ALA A 127 -8.40 -19.50 -18.14
N LYS A 128 -8.72 -18.64 -17.18
CA LYS A 128 -9.30 -17.33 -17.43
C LYS A 128 -8.20 -16.27 -17.31
N THR A 129 -7.98 -15.48 -18.36
CA THR A 129 -7.07 -14.34 -18.30
C THR A 129 -7.60 -13.27 -17.34
N GLU A 130 -6.69 -12.51 -16.75
CA GLU A 130 -7.03 -11.32 -15.96
C GLU A 130 -7.34 -10.12 -16.87
N ALA A 131 -7.75 -8.99 -16.29
CA ALA A 131 -7.88 -7.73 -17.03
C ALA A 131 -6.53 -7.27 -17.57
N GLU A 132 -6.52 -6.57 -18.70
CA GLU A 132 -5.30 -5.95 -19.23
C GLU A 132 -4.89 -4.70 -18.40
N GLN A 133 -3.63 -4.26 -18.54
CA GLN A 133 -3.16 -2.95 -18.09
C GLN A 133 -2.34 -2.27 -19.18
N LEU A 134 -2.99 -1.41 -19.96
CA LEU A 134 -2.32 -0.58 -20.95
C LEU A 134 -1.85 0.78 -20.43
N PHE A 135 -2.48 1.30 -19.38
CA PHE A 135 -2.10 2.60 -18.87
C PHE A 135 -0.66 2.56 -18.35
N LYS A 136 0.11 3.57 -18.75
CA LYS A 136 1.34 3.93 -18.07
C LYS A 136 0.98 4.71 -16.81
N ASN A 137 1.90 4.75 -15.84
CA ASN A 137 1.74 5.59 -14.65
C ASN A 137 1.49 7.05 -15.08
N VAL A 138 0.49 7.68 -14.46
CA VAL A 138 0.19 9.09 -14.71
C VAL A 138 1.30 9.92 -14.08
N LYS A 139 1.93 10.77 -14.89
CA LYS A 139 2.94 11.71 -14.37
C LYS A 139 2.23 12.93 -13.79
N GLU A 140 2.85 13.57 -12.81
CA GLU A 140 2.28 14.78 -12.20
C GLU A 140 2.11 15.94 -13.21
N GLU A 141 3.02 16.05 -14.19
CA GLU A 141 2.91 17.03 -15.29
C GLU A 141 1.70 16.80 -16.22
N ASP A 142 1.17 15.57 -16.26
CA ASP A 142 -0.01 15.20 -17.03
C ASP A 142 -1.31 15.46 -16.25
N ILE A 143 -1.22 15.83 -14.96
CA ILE A 143 -2.36 16.12 -14.09
C ILE A 143 -2.53 17.62 -13.95
N LYS A 144 -3.73 18.12 -14.28
CA LYS A 144 -4.13 19.50 -14.04
C LYS A 144 -5.41 19.52 -13.19
N ALA A 145 -5.85 20.73 -12.85
CA ALA A 145 -7.02 20.90 -12.01
C ALA A 145 -8.32 20.37 -12.65
N LYS A 146 -8.47 20.49 -13.97
CA LYS A 146 -9.71 20.15 -14.68
C LYS A 146 -9.51 19.19 -15.85
N GLU A 147 -8.31 18.65 -15.99
CA GLU A 147 -7.97 17.69 -17.05
C GLU A 147 -6.82 16.77 -16.63
N VAL A 148 -6.76 15.62 -17.29
CA VAL A 148 -5.65 14.67 -17.19
C VAL A 148 -5.22 14.24 -18.59
N THR A 149 -3.94 13.98 -18.78
CA THR A 149 -3.43 13.25 -19.95
C THR A 149 -3.10 11.81 -19.57
N LEU A 150 -3.86 10.86 -20.09
CA LEU A 150 -3.62 9.43 -19.88
C LEU A 150 -2.81 8.87 -21.05
N ARG A 151 -1.83 8.01 -20.76
CA ARG A 151 -0.86 7.51 -21.75
C ARG A 151 -0.79 5.99 -21.74
N TRP A 152 -0.53 5.42 -22.91
CA TRP A 152 -0.33 3.98 -23.13
C TRP A 152 0.69 3.75 -24.27
N THR A 153 0.81 2.53 -24.78
CA THR A 153 1.65 2.22 -25.94
C THR A 153 0.93 2.64 -27.22
N ALA A 154 1.59 3.44 -28.06
CA ALA A 154 1.02 3.90 -29.33
C ALA A 154 0.65 2.72 -30.25
N GLY A 155 -0.49 2.83 -30.93
CA GLY A 155 -1.02 1.82 -31.83
C GLY A 155 -1.95 0.78 -31.18
N GLU A 156 -2.00 0.70 -29.84
CA GLU A 156 -2.90 -0.22 -29.14
C GLU A 156 -4.36 0.23 -29.25
N GLU A 157 -5.23 -0.68 -29.71
CA GLU A 157 -6.65 -0.41 -29.92
C GLU A 157 -7.41 -0.16 -28.61
N ALA A 158 -8.22 0.89 -28.55
CA ALA A 158 -9.18 1.10 -27.48
C ALA A 158 -10.33 1.97 -27.98
N ALA A 159 -11.49 1.89 -27.32
CA ALA A 159 -12.69 2.61 -27.74
C ALA A 159 -13.06 3.73 -26.78
N THR A 160 -13.01 3.49 -25.47
CA THR A 160 -13.45 4.46 -24.47
C THR A 160 -12.53 4.50 -23.26
N ILE A 161 -12.53 5.64 -22.58
CA ILE A 161 -12.06 5.79 -21.21
C ILE A 161 -13.22 6.33 -20.37
N THR A 162 -13.59 5.60 -19.33
CA THR A 162 -14.61 6.03 -18.37
C THR A 162 -13.94 6.43 -17.06
N LEU A 163 -14.27 7.61 -16.55
CA LEU A 163 -13.75 8.11 -15.27
C LEU A 163 -14.86 8.17 -14.22
N THR A 164 -14.53 7.68 -13.02
CA THR A 164 -15.38 7.72 -11.82
C THR A 164 -14.62 8.44 -10.71
N PRO A 165 -15.22 9.42 -10.00
CA PRO A 165 -16.62 9.85 -10.02
C PRO A 165 -17.02 10.61 -11.29
N GLY A 166 -18.32 10.92 -11.44
CA GLY A 166 -18.84 11.74 -12.55
C GLY A 166 -19.26 11.00 -13.82
N ASN A 167 -18.92 9.71 -13.96
CA ASN A 167 -19.26 8.87 -15.13
C ASN A 167 -18.89 9.55 -16.46
N ILE A 168 -17.72 10.19 -16.49
CA ILE A 168 -17.23 10.92 -17.65
C ILE A 168 -16.75 9.87 -18.67
N VAL A 169 -17.33 9.88 -19.87
CA VAL A 169 -16.96 8.95 -20.95
C VAL A 169 -16.23 9.73 -22.05
N TYR A 170 -14.97 9.39 -22.24
CA TYR A 170 -14.16 9.88 -23.34
C TYR A 170 -14.11 8.84 -24.46
N ASN A 171 -14.49 9.23 -25.69
CA ASN A 171 -14.38 8.36 -26.86
C ASN A 171 -12.98 8.53 -27.48
N ILE A 172 -12.21 7.45 -27.50
CA ILE A 172 -10.84 7.45 -28.01
C ILE A 172 -10.87 7.60 -29.53
N THR A 173 -10.09 8.53 -30.06
CA THR A 173 -9.99 8.82 -31.49
C THR A 173 -8.82 8.09 -32.14
N ALA A 174 -8.80 8.01 -33.47
CA ALA A 174 -7.66 7.44 -34.20
C ALA A 174 -6.34 8.20 -33.95
N ALA A 175 -6.40 9.50 -33.66
CA ALA A 175 -5.24 10.31 -33.31
C ALA A 175 -4.69 9.93 -31.93
N ASP A 176 -5.57 9.68 -30.95
CA ASP A 176 -5.18 9.24 -29.62
C ASP A 176 -4.50 7.87 -29.67
N ILE A 177 -5.03 6.93 -30.47
CA ILE A 177 -4.42 5.61 -30.70
C ILE A 177 -3.02 5.76 -31.31
N ALA A 178 -2.87 6.58 -32.34
CA ALA A 178 -1.57 6.83 -32.98
C ALA A 178 -0.57 7.49 -32.03
N ALA A 179 -1.02 8.37 -31.14
CA ALA A 179 -0.19 9.03 -30.15
C ALA A 179 0.10 8.15 -28.92
N GLY A 180 -0.76 7.17 -28.62
CA GLY A 180 -0.76 6.45 -27.35
C GLY A 180 -1.09 7.36 -26.16
N ALA A 181 -1.93 8.37 -26.36
CA ALA A 181 -2.32 9.31 -25.31
C ALA A 181 -3.66 10.00 -25.61
N ALA A 182 -4.43 10.32 -24.57
CA ALA A 182 -5.66 11.11 -24.66
C ALA A 182 -5.73 12.11 -23.50
N THR A 183 -6.21 13.33 -23.77
CA THR A 183 -6.49 14.35 -22.75
C THR A 183 -7.98 14.36 -22.44
N VAL A 184 -8.34 14.07 -21.19
CA VAL A 184 -9.73 14.11 -20.71
C VAL A 184 -9.92 15.38 -19.90
N THR A 185 -10.85 16.23 -20.34
CA THR A 185 -11.17 17.53 -19.71
C THR A 185 -12.49 17.47 -18.94
N GLY A 186 -12.83 18.54 -18.21
CA GLY A 186 -14.10 18.65 -17.49
C GLY A 186 -14.11 17.93 -16.15
N LEU A 187 -12.92 17.70 -15.59
CA LEU A 187 -12.76 17.08 -14.27
C LEU A 187 -12.99 18.11 -13.16
N THR A 188 -13.43 17.63 -12.01
CA THR A 188 -13.49 18.39 -10.77
C THR A 188 -12.07 18.45 -10.18
N PRO A 189 -11.58 19.63 -9.76
CA PRO A 189 -10.31 19.76 -9.05
C PRO A 189 -10.24 18.93 -7.77
N GLU A 190 -9.03 18.61 -7.33
CA GLU A 190 -8.74 17.97 -6.04
C GLU A 190 -9.57 16.69 -5.80
N THR A 191 -9.88 15.95 -6.86
CA THR A 191 -10.76 14.78 -6.85
C THR A 191 -10.01 13.55 -7.32
N GLU A 192 -10.05 12.47 -6.55
CA GLU A 192 -9.55 11.17 -6.99
C GLU A 192 -10.47 10.57 -8.05
N TYR A 193 -9.90 10.24 -9.21
CA TYR A 193 -10.56 9.55 -10.30
C TYR A 193 -9.96 8.17 -10.52
N THR A 194 -10.83 7.19 -10.75
CA THR A 194 -10.49 5.91 -11.37
C THR A 194 -10.85 5.99 -12.86
N ALA A 195 -9.85 5.87 -13.74
CA ALA A 195 -10.05 5.73 -15.17
C ALA A 195 -10.02 4.24 -15.57
N VAL A 196 -11.00 3.82 -16.38
CA VAL A 196 -11.07 2.48 -16.97
C VAL A 196 -11.10 2.62 -18.49
N MET A 197 -10.10 2.06 -19.17
CA MET A 197 -10.06 1.98 -20.62
C MET A 197 -10.74 0.69 -21.08
N ALA A 198 -11.57 0.75 -22.12
CA ALA A 198 -12.28 -0.41 -22.65
C ALA A 198 -12.23 -0.47 -24.18
N ARG A 199 -12.37 -1.69 -24.70
CA ARG A 199 -12.63 -1.96 -26.13
C ARG A 199 -14.10 -1.66 -26.48
N ALA A 200 -14.42 -1.64 -27.77
CA ALA A 200 -15.79 -1.46 -28.24
C ALA A 200 -16.76 -2.56 -27.75
N ASN A 201 -16.25 -3.74 -27.41
CA ASN A 201 -17.01 -4.85 -26.83
C ASN A 201 -17.13 -4.80 -25.30
N GLY A 202 -16.59 -3.76 -24.65
CA GLY A 202 -16.66 -3.55 -23.20
C GLY A 202 -15.56 -4.23 -22.38
N LYS A 203 -14.67 -5.02 -22.97
CA LYS A 203 -13.54 -5.63 -22.24
C LYS A 203 -12.53 -4.59 -21.78
N THR A 204 -12.03 -4.74 -20.56
CA THR A 204 -11.09 -3.81 -19.94
C THR A 204 -9.70 -3.90 -20.60
N ARG A 205 -9.17 -2.75 -21.03
CA ARG A 205 -7.79 -2.57 -21.52
C ARG A 205 -6.84 -2.05 -20.42
N GLY A 206 -7.37 -1.37 -19.40
CA GLY A 206 -6.55 -0.85 -18.32
C GLY A 206 -7.38 -0.12 -17.28
N LYS A 207 -6.81 -0.02 -16.07
CA LYS A 207 -7.39 0.72 -14.95
C LYS A 207 -6.30 1.50 -14.23
N ILE A 208 -6.50 2.79 -14.01
CA ILE A 208 -5.56 3.63 -13.26
C ILE A 208 -6.29 4.63 -12.40
N THR A 209 -5.67 5.01 -11.28
CA THR A 209 -6.17 6.05 -10.37
C THR A 209 -5.23 7.25 -10.38
N PHE A 210 -5.79 8.45 -10.24
CA PHE A 210 -5.05 9.71 -10.09
C PHE A 210 -5.94 10.74 -9.40
N THR A 211 -5.34 11.78 -8.80
CA THR A 211 -6.08 12.91 -8.22
C THR A 211 -5.84 14.15 -9.07
N THR A 212 -6.88 14.90 -9.41
CA THR A 212 -6.73 16.17 -10.13
C THR A 212 -6.05 17.23 -9.27
N GLY A 213 -5.36 18.17 -9.92
CA GLY A 213 -4.59 19.22 -9.24
C GLY A 213 -5.46 20.30 -8.57
N VAL A 214 -4.79 21.21 -7.86
CA VAL A 214 -5.42 22.38 -7.23
C VAL A 214 -5.92 23.36 -8.29
N TYR A 215 -7.13 23.88 -8.08
CA TYR A 215 -7.66 25.03 -8.81
C TYR A 215 -7.50 26.29 -7.96
N LEU A 216 -6.80 27.30 -8.49
CA LEU A 216 -6.66 28.59 -7.83
C LEU A 216 -7.95 29.40 -7.98
N GLU A 217 -8.67 29.57 -6.89
CA GLU A 217 -9.84 30.44 -6.77
C GLU A 217 -9.42 31.91 -6.65
N GLU A 218 -10.37 32.84 -6.84
CA GLU A 218 -10.10 34.28 -6.68
C GLU A 218 -9.72 34.65 -5.23
N THR A 219 -10.15 33.85 -4.27
CA THR A 219 -9.85 33.98 -2.83
C THR A 219 -8.59 33.21 -2.40
N ASP A 220 -7.84 32.65 -3.35
CA ASP A 220 -6.57 32.00 -3.04
C ASP A 220 -5.39 32.97 -3.20
N ILE A 221 -4.41 32.82 -2.32
CA ILE A 221 -3.14 33.52 -2.40
C ILE A 221 -2.08 32.50 -2.82
N LEU A 222 -1.55 32.66 -4.03
CA LEU A 222 -0.40 31.87 -4.48
C LEU A 222 0.88 32.39 -3.82
N VAL A 223 1.46 31.60 -2.92
CA VAL A 223 2.76 31.87 -2.30
C VAL A 223 3.85 31.24 -3.14
N LYS A 224 4.66 32.08 -3.78
CA LYS A 224 5.72 31.65 -4.70
C LYS A 224 7.03 31.41 -3.97
N ALA A 225 7.90 30.57 -4.52
CA ALA A 225 9.23 30.33 -3.96
C ALA A 225 9.99 31.64 -3.72
N GLY A 226 10.57 31.78 -2.52
CA GLY A 226 11.27 33.00 -2.07
C GLY A 226 10.37 34.05 -1.41
N SER A 227 9.05 33.83 -1.32
CA SER A 227 8.15 34.69 -0.54
C SER A 227 8.36 34.53 0.96
N ASP A 228 8.08 35.57 1.73
CA ASP A 228 7.99 35.51 3.19
C ASP A 228 6.67 34.82 3.59
N ILE A 229 6.75 33.55 3.95
CA ILE A 229 5.59 32.75 4.36
C ILE A 229 4.95 33.28 5.65
N ALA A 230 5.72 33.89 6.56
CA ALA A 230 5.18 34.43 7.78
C ALA A 230 4.35 35.69 7.51
N ALA A 231 4.84 36.56 6.62
CA ALA A 231 4.06 37.70 6.12
C ALA A 231 2.78 37.23 5.41
N ALA A 232 2.87 36.23 4.52
CA ALA A 232 1.72 35.67 3.84
C ALA A 232 0.64 35.16 4.81
N ILE A 233 1.05 34.50 5.91
CA ILE A 233 0.14 34.04 6.97
C ILE A 233 -0.52 35.21 7.70
N ASN A 234 0.24 36.24 8.08
CA ASN A 234 -0.28 37.38 8.83
C ASN A 234 -1.26 38.24 7.99
N ASP A 235 -0.91 38.45 6.72
CA ASP A 235 -1.63 39.33 5.81
C ASP A 235 -2.85 38.67 5.17
N ALA A 236 -2.92 37.33 5.22
CA ALA A 236 -4.08 36.58 4.71
C ALA A 236 -5.39 37.09 5.32
N PRO A 237 -6.41 37.35 4.47
CA PRO A 237 -7.77 37.61 4.96
C PRO A 237 -8.39 36.37 5.62
N GLU A 238 -9.38 36.58 6.48
CA GLU A 238 -10.13 35.50 7.16
C GLU A 238 -10.72 34.51 6.14
N GLY A 239 -10.47 33.22 6.33
CA GLY A 239 -11.02 32.13 5.53
C GLY A 239 -10.30 31.85 4.20
N TYR A 240 -9.20 32.54 3.89
CA TYR A 240 -8.48 32.36 2.62
C TYR A 240 -7.60 31.10 2.64
N ARG A 241 -7.21 30.64 1.44
CA ARG A 241 -6.20 29.58 1.27
C ARG A 241 -4.89 30.18 0.79
N LEU A 242 -3.80 29.85 1.46
CA LEU A 242 -2.44 30.01 0.95
C LEU A 242 -2.09 28.76 0.16
N ILE A 243 -1.97 28.89 -1.16
CA ILE A 243 -1.51 27.81 -2.04
C ILE A 243 -0.02 28.03 -2.29
N VAL A 244 0.81 27.11 -1.81
CA VAL A 244 2.26 27.31 -1.70
C VAL A 244 2.98 26.47 -2.75
N GLU A 245 3.74 27.13 -3.63
CA GLU A 245 4.57 26.45 -4.63
C GLU A 245 5.65 25.61 -3.96
N PRO A 246 6.10 24.50 -4.59
CA PRO A 246 7.23 23.73 -4.08
C PRO A 246 8.47 24.60 -3.82
N GLY A 247 9.17 24.33 -2.74
CA GLY A 247 10.32 25.11 -2.29
C GLY A 247 10.46 25.10 -0.77
N THR A 248 11.54 25.70 -0.27
CA THR A 248 11.79 25.86 1.16
C THR A 248 11.46 27.29 1.60
N TYR A 249 10.61 27.40 2.62
CA TYR A 249 10.13 28.65 3.19
C TYR A 249 10.48 28.68 4.67
N GLY A 250 11.37 29.58 5.06
CA GLY A 250 11.74 29.73 6.45
C GLY A 250 10.93 30.81 7.16
N ILE A 251 10.46 30.50 8.36
CA ILE A 251 10.00 31.50 9.31
C ILE A 251 11.25 32.05 10.00
N ALA A 252 11.54 33.32 9.79
CA ALA A 252 12.72 33.98 10.34
C ALA A 252 12.70 33.98 11.88
N THR A 253 13.85 33.65 12.50
CA THR A 253 14.15 34.00 13.90
C THR A 253 14.72 35.42 13.98
N ASP A 254 15.52 35.78 12.97
CA ASP A 254 16.15 37.06 12.68
C ASP A 254 16.50 37.14 11.17
N GLU A 255 17.25 38.15 10.71
CA GLU A 255 17.60 38.34 9.29
C GLU A 255 18.47 37.22 8.68
N VAL A 256 19.06 36.32 9.47
CA VAL A 256 20.10 35.37 9.02
C VAL A 256 19.78 33.90 9.29
N ALA A 257 18.75 33.57 10.09
CA ALA A 257 18.39 32.19 10.40
C ALA A 257 16.87 31.89 10.38
N PHE A 258 16.53 30.71 9.86
CA PHE A 258 15.20 30.12 9.91
C PHE A 258 15.00 29.27 11.18
N GLY A 259 13.75 29.17 11.65
CA GLY A 259 13.40 28.46 12.90
C GLY A 259 12.50 29.25 13.84
N GLY A 260 11.95 30.38 13.37
CA GLY A 260 11.07 31.24 14.14
C GLY A 260 9.69 30.63 14.35
N SER A 261 8.77 31.47 14.83
CA SER A 261 7.36 31.10 14.96
C SER A 261 6.47 32.19 14.39
N VAL A 262 5.39 31.81 13.72
CA VAL A 262 4.33 32.74 13.28
C VAL A 262 3.00 32.37 13.92
N THR A 263 2.17 33.37 14.22
CA THR A 263 0.84 33.16 14.79
C THR A 263 -0.21 33.14 13.69
N VAL A 264 -1.03 32.09 13.67
CA VAL A 264 -2.27 32.02 12.89
C VAL A 264 -3.42 32.44 13.79
N SER A 265 -3.90 33.68 13.60
CA SER A 265 -4.95 34.31 14.43
C SER A 265 -6.29 34.48 13.71
N LYS A 266 -6.38 33.99 12.47
CA LYS A 266 -7.54 34.01 11.58
C LYS A 266 -7.76 32.62 11.01
N ASN A 267 -8.99 32.27 10.66
CA ASN A 267 -9.25 31.01 9.99
C ASN A 267 -8.46 30.96 8.67
N LEU A 268 -7.66 29.92 8.48
CA LEU A 268 -6.72 29.84 7.37
C LEU A 268 -6.54 28.40 6.88
N THR A 269 -6.34 28.25 5.57
CA THR A 269 -5.82 27.01 4.97
C THR A 269 -4.42 27.26 4.42
N ILE A 270 -3.46 26.38 4.71
CA ILE A 270 -2.13 26.36 4.09
C ILE A 270 -2.00 25.06 3.31
N LYS A 271 -1.85 25.15 2.00
CA LYS A 271 -1.86 23.99 1.12
C LYS A 271 -0.69 23.99 0.12
N GLY A 272 -0.01 22.86 -0.04
CA GLY A 272 0.94 22.66 -1.14
C GLY A 272 0.25 22.68 -2.50
N LEU A 273 0.88 23.31 -3.50
CA LEU A 273 0.34 23.37 -4.86
C LEU A 273 0.39 22.00 -5.57
N ARG A 274 1.36 21.16 -5.19
CA ARG A 274 1.70 19.89 -5.85
C ARG A 274 1.42 18.72 -4.92
N GLN A 275 1.00 17.60 -5.51
CA GLN A 275 0.59 16.42 -4.74
C GLN A 275 1.79 15.63 -4.22
N ASN A 276 2.89 15.61 -4.98
CA ASN A 276 4.08 14.81 -4.63
C ASN A 276 5.32 15.65 -4.32
N ASP A 277 5.26 16.97 -4.53
CA ASP A 277 6.36 17.91 -4.29
C ASP A 277 5.91 18.97 -3.27
N HIS A 278 5.84 18.58 -2.01
CA HIS A 278 5.34 19.44 -0.95
C HIS A 278 6.32 20.59 -0.66
N PRO A 279 5.83 21.83 -0.45
CA PRO A 279 6.65 22.89 0.12
C PRO A 279 7.13 22.51 1.53
N VAL A 280 8.36 22.90 1.84
CA VAL A 280 8.96 22.73 3.17
C VAL A 280 8.86 24.05 3.93
N ILE A 281 8.13 24.07 5.04
CA ILE A 281 8.08 25.20 5.98
C ILE A 281 9.01 24.91 7.16
N GLN A 282 10.05 25.74 7.32
CA GLN A 282 10.99 25.67 8.45
C GLN A 282 10.60 26.67 9.53
N GLY A 283 10.12 26.17 10.68
CA GLY A 283 9.66 27.02 11.78
C GLY A 283 8.51 26.37 12.55
N ARG A 284 7.82 27.15 13.38
CA ARG A 284 6.68 26.70 14.18
C ARG A 284 5.45 27.57 13.96
N ILE A 285 4.28 27.00 14.24
CA ILE A 285 3.01 27.72 14.18
C ILE A 285 2.42 27.88 15.58
N LYS A 286 2.04 29.11 15.93
CA LYS A 286 1.18 29.38 17.08
C LYS A 286 -0.27 29.41 16.60
N VAL A 287 -1.09 28.48 17.08
CA VAL A 287 -2.46 28.28 16.62
C VAL A 287 -3.43 29.02 17.55
N GLU A 288 -4.07 30.07 17.04
CA GLU A 288 -5.04 30.89 17.76
C GLU A 288 -6.41 31.02 17.03
N ALA A 289 -6.57 30.36 15.89
CA ALA A 289 -7.82 30.27 15.13
C ALA A 289 -7.90 28.92 14.40
N ALA A 290 -8.98 28.68 13.65
CA ALA A 290 -9.11 27.44 12.90
C ALA A 290 -8.03 27.35 11.81
N LEU A 291 -7.37 26.20 11.70
CA LEU A 291 -6.26 26.03 10.76
C LEU A 291 -6.35 24.68 10.08
N THR A 292 -6.29 24.69 8.75
CA THR A 292 -6.20 23.50 7.90
C THR A 292 -4.85 23.49 7.18
N ILE A 293 -4.14 22.38 7.23
CA ILE A 293 -2.85 22.19 6.56
C ILE A 293 -2.95 20.96 5.66
N GLU A 294 -2.56 21.09 4.40
CA GLU A 294 -2.58 19.97 3.44
C GLU A 294 -1.35 19.97 2.54
N GLN A 295 -0.71 18.82 2.32
CA GLN A 295 0.40 18.73 1.36
C GLN A 295 1.58 19.64 1.71
N VAL A 296 1.96 19.71 3.00
CA VAL A 296 3.08 20.54 3.47
C VAL A 296 4.05 19.69 4.29
N THR A 297 5.34 19.93 4.13
CA THR A 297 6.37 19.41 5.05
C THR A 297 6.75 20.48 6.06
N PHE A 298 6.57 20.19 7.34
CA PHE A 298 7.02 21.01 8.45
C PHE A 298 8.33 20.46 9.01
N ASP A 299 9.39 21.26 8.97
CA ASP A 299 10.73 20.89 9.43
C ASP A 299 11.17 21.78 10.60
N GLY A 300 11.31 21.16 11.78
CA GLY A 300 11.70 21.83 13.02
C GLY A 300 13.19 22.15 13.16
N LYS A 301 14.01 21.80 12.16
CA LYS A 301 15.45 22.08 12.19
C LYS A 301 15.72 23.58 12.35
N GLY A 302 16.57 23.93 13.31
CA GLY A 302 16.95 25.33 13.61
C GLY A 302 15.94 26.09 14.47
N THR A 303 14.81 25.47 14.85
CA THR A 303 13.89 26.07 15.82
C THR A 303 14.48 26.13 17.24
N ASP A 304 13.83 26.87 18.14
CA ASP A 304 14.21 26.97 19.55
C ASP A 304 13.97 25.67 20.38
N GLY A 305 13.68 24.55 19.69
CA GLY A 305 13.34 23.28 20.31
C GLY A 305 11.91 23.21 20.86
N GLY A 306 11.00 24.07 20.41
CA GLY A 306 9.57 24.00 20.70
C GLY A 306 8.85 22.82 20.03
N GLN A 307 7.52 22.80 20.19
CA GLN A 307 6.63 21.92 19.44
C GLN A 307 6.32 22.52 18.06
N ALA A 308 5.90 21.69 17.10
CA ALA A 308 5.53 22.19 15.77
C ALA A 308 4.33 23.15 15.80
N PHE A 309 3.32 22.81 16.62
CA PHE A 309 2.08 23.56 16.75
C PHE A 309 1.79 23.93 18.22
N ASP A 310 1.91 25.21 18.57
CA ASP A 310 1.70 25.73 19.92
C ASP A 310 0.33 26.42 20.03
N PHE A 311 -0.57 25.93 20.89
CA PHE A 311 -1.84 26.58 21.18
C PHE A 311 -1.66 27.57 22.34
N THR A 312 -1.46 28.84 22.00
CA THR A 312 -0.92 29.88 22.89
C THR A 312 -1.95 30.75 23.61
N ALA A 313 -3.23 30.62 23.26
CA ALA A 313 -4.32 31.45 23.79
C ALA A 313 -5.41 30.63 24.52
N ALA A 314 -6.17 31.29 25.39
CA ALA A 314 -7.36 30.71 26.03
C ALA A 314 -8.61 31.12 25.24
N ASN A 315 -8.83 30.45 24.12
CA ASN A 315 -9.86 30.76 23.12
C ASN A 315 -10.64 29.50 22.71
N GLU A 316 -11.72 29.69 21.97
CA GLU A 316 -12.39 28.60 21.26
C GLU A 316 -11.81 28.50 19.85
N ILE A 317 -11.40 27.30 19.44
CA ILE A 317 -10.88 27.00 18.11
C ILE A 317 -11.77 25.90 17.53
N GLU A 318 -12.38 26.15 16.37
CA GLU A 318 -13.27 25.17 15.75
C GLU A 318 -12.52 23.88 15.39
N GLN A 319 -11.40 24.02 14.67
CA GLN A 319 -10.58 22.88 14.26
C GLN A 319 -9.11 23.22 14.09
N PHE A 320 -8.27 22.21 14.26
CA PHE A 320 -6.94 22.16 13.69
C PHE A 320 -6.80 20.85 12.91
N SER A 321 -6.57 20.92 11.61
CA SER A 321 -6.39 19.75 10.76
C SER A 321 -5.07 19.82 10.01
N ILE A 322 -4.39 18.68 9.92
CA ILE A 322 -3.21 18.50 9.08
C ILE A 322 -3.32 17.17 8.36
N SER A 323 -3.19 17.20 7.04
CA SER A 323 -3.30 16.00 6.23
C SER A 323 -2.35 15.92 5.06
N ASN A 324 -2.06 14.70 4.59
CA ASN A 324 -1.17 14.45 3.46
C ASN A 324 0.17 15.19 3.64
N SER A 325 0.71 15.21 4.86
CA SER A 325 1.78 16.13 5.25
C SER A 325 2.90 15.39 5.97
N GLU A 326 4.06 16.04 6.07
CA GLU A 326 5.18 15.54 6.89
C GLU A 326 5.45 16.51 8.04
N VAL A 327 5.75 15.99 9.23
CA VAL A 327 6.17 16.79 10.38
C VAL A 327 7.41 16.14 10.98
N THR A 328 8.55 16.83 10.90
CA THR A 328 9.85 16.24 11.25
C THR A 328 10.79 17.19 12.00
N ASN A 329 11.76 16.61 12.72
CA ASN A 329 12.88 17.30 13.36
C ASN A 329 12.48 18.32 14.46
N TYR A 330 11.48 18.00 15.28
CA TYR A 330 11.09 18.84 16.43
C TYR A 330 11.60 18.25 17.75
N THR A 331 11.99 19.11 18.69
CA THR A 331 12.54 18.63 19.97
C THR A 331 11.43 18.23 20.94
N LYS A 332 10.42 19.08 21.21
CA LYS A 332 9.50 18.84 22.34
C LYS A 332 8.27 18.00 22.02
N GLY A 333 7.78 18.00 20.78
CA GLY A 333 6.53 17.33 20.42
C GLY A 333 5.89 17.87 19.15
N PHE A 334 4.79 17.26 18.74
CA PHE A 334 3.97 17.68 17.60
C PHE A 334 3.15 18.92 17.95
N TYR A 335 2.32 18.84 18.99
CA TYR A 335 1.54 19.99 19.45
C TYR A 335 1.61 20.18 20.96
N TYR A 336 1.34 21.41 21.40
CA TYR A 336 1.21 21.77 22.81
C TYR A 336 0.00 22.65 23.11
N VAL A 337 -0.91 22.16 23.96
CA VAL A 337 -2.07 22.91 24.48
C VAL A 337 -1.86 23.23 25.95
N ASN A 338 -1.29 24.41 26.22
CA ASN A 338 -0.95 24.85 27.59
C ASN A 338 -1.75 26.04 28.10
N LYS A 339 -2.76 26.46 27.35
CA LYS A 339 -3.78 27.40 27.81
C LYS A 339 -5.13 26.73 27.86
N ALA A 340 -6.10 27.39 28.48
CA ALA A 340 -7.48 26.93 28.56
C ALA A 340 -8.21 27.10 27.21
N ALA A 341 -7.60 26.65 26.11
CA ALA A 341 -8.20 26.59 24.80
C ALA A 341 -9.25 25.47 24.76
N LYS A 342 -10.39 25.72 24.11
CA LYS A 342 -11.39 24.69 23.82
C LYS A 342 -11.42 24.47 22.31
N ILE A 343 -11.01 23.28 21.90
CA ILE A 343 -10.77 22.92 20.51
C ILE A 343 -11.85 21.92 20.10
N GLY A 344 -12.60 22.22 19.05
CA GLY A 344 -13.67 21.36 18.54
C GLY A 344 -13.09 20.04 18.04
N ASN A 345 -12.14 20.07 17.11
CA ASN A 345 -11.40 18.88 16.72
C ASN A 345 -9.92 19.16 16.41
N ILE A 346 -9.08 18.16 16.70
CA ILE A 346 -7.74 18.04 16.13
C ILE A 346 -7.73 16.81 15.24
N THR A 347 -7.41 16.97 13.96
CA THR A 347 -7.33 15.87 13.00
C THR A 347 -5.93 15.81 12.37
N ILE A 348 -5.26 14.67 12.55
CA ILE A 348 -3.93 14.39 12.01
C ILE A 348 -4.10 13.16 11.13
N ASN A 349 -4.11 13.35 9.81
CA ASN A 349 -4.51 12.31 8.88
C ASN A 349 -3.53 12.10 7.73
N ASN A 350 -3.16 10.87 7.41
CA ASN A 350 -2.27 10.58 6.28
C ASN A 350 -0.94 11.35 6.37
N CYS A 351 -0.35 11.41 7.57
CA CYS A 351 0.90 12.12 7.80
C CYS A 351 2.08 11.17 8.06
N LEU A 352 3.26 11.62 7.63
CA LEU A 352 4.55 11.08 8.04
C LEU A 352 5.07 11.91 9.22
N ILE A 353 5.30 11.29 10.38
CA ILE A 353 5.74 11.96 11.60
C ILE A 353 7.03 11.31 12.08
N SER A 354 8.13 12.05 12.01
CA SER A 354 9.46 11.48 12.22
C SER A 354 10.39 12.40 12.99
N ASN A 355 11.42 11.83 13.63
CA ASN A 355 12.47 12.61 14.29
C ASN A 355 11.95 13.67 15.28
N ILE A 356 10.81 13.40 15.94
CA ILE A 356 10.31 14.24 17.02
C ILE A 356 10.77 13.63 18.33
N GLU A 357 11.79 14.24 18.96
CA GLU A 357 12.51 13.64 20.09
C GLU A 357 11.62 13.43 21.32
N CYS A 358 10.72 14.38 21.56
CA CYS A 358 9.99 14.59 22.81
C CYS A 358 10.93 14.80 24.00
N ASP A 359 11.97 15.64 23.86
CA ASP A 359 12.74 16.10 25.02
C ASP A 359 12.10 17.37 25.61
N GLY A 360 11.75 17.35 26.89
CA GLY A 360 11.03 18.44 27.55
C GLY A 360 9.51 18.54 27.27
N GLY A 361 8.95 17.69 26.40
CA GLY A 361 7.51 17.61 26.08
C GLY A 361 7.04 16.18 25.80
N ASP A 362 5.74 16.01 25.53
CA ASP A 362 5.15 14.75 25.03
C ASP A 362 4.70 14.96 23.57
N MET A 363 4.43 13.90 22.81
CA MET A 363 4.19 14.04 21.36
C MET A 363 2.93 14.87 21.05
N PHE A 364 1.79 14.44 21.57
CA PHE A 364 0.50 15.11 21.43
C PHE A 364 0.08 15.62 22.83
N ASP A 365 0.54 16.82 23.21
CA ASP A 365 0.57 17.27 24.62
C ASP A 365 -0.51 18.32 24.94
N CYS A 366 -1.58 17.90 25.60
CA CYS A 366 -2.60 18.79 26.14
C CYS A 366 -2.54 18.84 27.67
N ARG A 367 -2.15 20.00 28.23
CA ARG A 367 -1.98 20.19 29.70
C ARG A 367 -3.03 21.08 30.35
N ALA A 368 -3.61 21.99 29.58
CA ALA A 368 -4.50 23.03 30.13
C ALA A 368 -5.84 23.17 29.39
N GLY A 369 -5.94 22.67 28.15
CA GLY A 369 -7.10 22.87 27.29
C GLY A 369 -8.11 21.73 27.33
N ALA A 370 -9.10 21.82 26.44
CA ALA A 370 -10.05 20.78 26.13
C ALA A 370 -10.12 20.53 24.62
N ILE A 371 -9.94 19.28 24.19
CA ILE A 371 -10.10 18.84 22.81
C ILE A 371 -11.33 17.93 22.79
N LEU A 372 -12.38 18.31 22.06
CA LEU A 372 -13.63 17.54 22.01
C LEU A 372 -13.44 16.26 21.17
N ALA A 373 -12.74 16.34 20.04
CA ALA A 373 -12.37 15.20 19.22
C ALA A 373 -10.87 15.24 18.83
N LEU A 374 -10.13 14.17 19.11
CA LEU A 374 -8.75 13.99 18.66
C LEU A 374 -8.67 12.78 17.74
N ASN A 375 -8.42 13.02 16.45
CA ASN A 375 -8.32 11.99 15.42
C ASN A 375 -6.85 11.89 14.96
N ILE A 376 -6.24 10.74 15.17
CA ILE A 376 -4.90 10.40 14.69
C ILE A 376 -5.10 9.20 13.77
N THR A 377 -5.20 9.43 12.47
CA THR A 377 -5.60 8.40 11.50
C THR A 377 -4.65 8.27 10.32
N ASN A 378 -4.44 7.06 9.82
CA ASN A 378 -3.65 6.83 8.59
C ASN A 378 -2.21 7.38 8.68
N ASN A 379 -1.60 7.45 9.87
CA ASN A 379 -0.26 8.06 10.03
C ASN A 379 0.83 7.03 10.22
N THR A 380 2.05 7.40 9.85
CA THR A 380 3.26 6.67 10.21
C THR A 380 4.06 7.50 11.19
N ILE A 381 4.33 6.96 12.37
CA ILE A 381 5.09 7.61 13.44
C ILE A 381 6.32 6.76 13.74
N TRP A 382 7.52 7.29 13.47
CA TRP A 382 8.77 6.55 13.71
C TRP A 382 9.91 7.46 14.15
N ASN A 383 10.95 6.86 14.71
CA ASN A 383 12.10 7.57 15.27
C ASN A 383 11.70 8.78 16.15
N SER A 384 10.61 8.62 16.89
CA SER A 384 9.97 9.73 17.61
C SER A 384 9.42 9.25 18.95
N CYS A 385 9.37 10.17 19.92
CA CYS A 385 8.72 9.95 21.21
C CYS A 385 9.20 8.69 21.96
N LYS A 386 10.49 8.34 21.85
CA LYS A 386 11.04 7.11 22.45
C LYS A 386 10.88 7.07 23.97
N GLY A 387 11.23 8.16 24.65
CA GLY A 387 11.29 8.23 26.12
C GLY A 387 10.09 8.90 26.78
N ARG A 388 8.96 9.09 26.08
CA ARG A 388 7.83 9.92 26.50
C ARG A 388 6.48 9.33 26.16
N ASP A 389 5.42 9.98 26.63
CA ASP A 389 4.05 9.56 26.35
C ASP A 389 3.62 10.07 24.96
N LEU A 390 2.89 9.23 24.22
CA LEU A 390 2.44 9.59 22.86
C LEU A 390 1.31 10.63 22.92
N VAL A 391 0.17 10.27 23.52
CA VAL A 391 -0.97 11.17 23.69
C VAL A 391 -1.05 11.56 25.15
N ARG A 392 -0.72 12.81 25.51
CA ARG A 392 -0.91 13.37 26.85
C ARG A 392 -2.14 14.26 26.91
N TYR A 393 -3.02 14.00 27.87
CA TYR A 393 -4.18 14.85 28.12
C TYR A 393 -4.48 14.97 29.62
N ASP A 394 -4.02 16.07 30.23
CA ASP A 394 -4.16 16.31 31.66
C ASP A 394 -5.59 16.62 32.11
N ASP A 395 -5.87 16.34 33.38
CA ASP A 395 -7.19 16.59 33.96
C ASP A 395 -7.41 18.09 34.18
N LYS A 396 -8.25 18.65 33.30
CA LYS A 396 -8.81 20.01 33.39
C LYS A 396 -10.32 20.00 33.25
N SER A 397 -10.96 18.84 33.45
CA SER A 397 -12.39 18.68 33.18
C SER A 397 -13.27 19.62 34.03
N SER A 398 -12.80 20.03 35.22
CA SER A 398 -13.48 21.02 36.06
C SER A 398 -13.59 22.41 35.42
N ASN A 399 -12.68 22.73 34.50
CA ASN A 399 -12.66 24.02 33.79
C ASN A 399 -13.54 23.99 32.53
N PHE A 400 -13.97 22.81 32.10
CA PHE A 400 -14.70 22.58 30.84
C PHE A 400 -15.90 21.68 31.10
N ALA A 401 -16.89 22.21 31.83
CA ALA A 401 -18.09 21.46 32.18
C ALA A 401 -18.80 20.90 30.94
N GLY A 402 -19.18 19.62 30.99
CA GLY A 402 -19.90 18.94 29.91
C GLY A 402 -19.02 18.44 28.76
N VAL A 403 -17.72 18.72 28.74
CA VAL A 403 -16.82 18.15 27.73
C VAL A 403 -16.50 16.69 28.06
N ALA A 404 -16.71 15.82 27.07
CA ALA A 404 -16.36 14.40 27.08
C ALA A 404 -15.50 14.11 25.82
N PRO A 405 -14.16 14.13 25.94
CA PRO A 405 -13.28 13.96 24.77
C PRO A 405 -13.45 12.62 24.09
N VAL A 406 -13.48 12.62 22.77
CA VAL A 406 -13.41 11.40 21.93
C VAL A 406 -12.03 11.34 21.30
N ILE A 407 -11.30 10.25 21.53
CA ILE A 407 -9.96 10.04 20.98
C ILE A 407 -10.00 8.82 20.05
N THR A 408 -9.69 9.01 18.77
CA THR A 408 -9.61 7.94 17.77
C THR A 408 -8.18 7.82 17.25
N ILE A 409 -7.57 6.65 17.44
CA ILE A 409 -6.27 6.28 16.90
C ILE A 409 -6.51 5.07 16.00
N ASP A 410 -6.55 5.32 14.68
CA ASP A 410 -7.00 4.33 13.71
C ASP A 410 -6.09 4.24 12.48
N HIS A 411 -5.77 3.04 12.00
CA HIS A 411 -4.91 2.86 10.82
C HIS A 411 -3.53 3.56 10.94
N ASN A 412 -2.86 3.49 12.09
CA ASN A 412 -1.51 4.06 12.24
C ASN A 412 -0.43 2.98 12.30
N THR A 413 0.73 3.28 11.72
CA THR A 413 1.98 2.51 11.89
C THR A 413 2.87 3.23 12.88
N ILE A 414 2.98 2.73 14.11
CA ILE A 414 3.71 3.33 15.22
C ILE A 414 4.95 2.48 15.55
N VAL A 415 6.15 3.03 15.32
CA VAL A 415 7.42 2.28 15.40
C VAL A 415 8.38 2.96 16.38
N GLY A 416 8.72 2.29 17.48
CA GLY A 416 9.73 2.78 18.42
C GLY A 416 9.25 3.85 19.41
N ALA A 417 8.00 4.30 19.31
CA ALA A 417 7.43 5.27 20.25
C ALA A 417 7.20 4.63 21.63
N CYS A 418 7.27 5.43 22.69
CA CYS A 418 7.05 4.98 24.08
C CYS A 418 7.91 3.78 24.47
N ASN A 419 9.14 3.68 23.94
CA ASN A 419 10.04 2.56 24.15
C ASN A 419 10.81 2.66 25.47
N ASP A 420 10.04 2.78 26.55
CA ASP A 420 10.46 2.71 27.94
C ASP A 420 9.27 2.19 28.76
N ALA A 421 9.50 1.25 29.67
CA ALA A 421 8.44 0.55 30.40
C ALA A 421 7.55 1.47 31.27
N GLY A 422 8.03 2.66 31.63
CA GLY A 422 7.28 3.68 32.38
C GLY A 422 6.43 4.61 31.51
N LYS A 423 6.49 4.50 30.18
CA LYS A 423 5.84 5.40 29.22
C LYS A 423 4.65 4.78 28.54
N ARG A 424 3.77 5.64 28.03
CA ARG A 424 2.45 5.20 27.57
C ARG A 424 2.04 5.77 26.23
N ILE A 425 1.27 4.98 25.48
CA ILE A 425 0.51 5.52 24.35
C ILE A 425 -0.55 6.51 24.87
N LEU A 426 -1.20 6.22 26.00
CA LEU A 426 -2.31 7.03 26.55
C LEU A 426 -1.98 7.63 27.94
N TYR A 427 -1.42 8.83 27.88
CA TYR A 427 -1.42 9.96 28.84
C TYR A 427 -2.76 10.50 29.38
N VAL A 428 -3.87 9.77 29.37
CA VAL A 428 -5.20 10.45 29.34
C VAL A 428 -5.85 10.51 30.72
N ARG A 429 -5.95 11.72 31.30
CA ARG A 429 -6.52 11.98 32.62
C ARG A 429 -7.80 12.81 32.62
N PHE A 430 -8.09 13.51 31.51
CA PHE A 430 -9.31 14.29 31.35
C PHE A 430 -10.54 13.40 31.52
N LYS A 431 -11.39 13.70 32.51
CA LYS A 431 -12.52 12.83 32.90
C LYS A 431 -13.58 12.76 31.80
N GLY A 432 -14.21 11.59 31.65
CA GLY A 432 -15.27 11.36 30.68
C GLY A 432 -14.78 11.10 29.25
N ASN A 433 -13.49 10.81 29.06
CA ASN A 433 -12.97 10.44 27.74
C ASN A 433 -13.52 9.09 27.24
N SER A 434 -13.63 8.95 25.92
CA SER A 434 -13.77 7.68 25.22
C SER A 434 -12.63 7.52 24.22
N ILE A 435 -12.18 6.28 24.02
CA ILE A 435 -10.99 5.99 23.20
C ILE A 435 -11.28 4.83 22.27
N THR A 436 -10.91 4.99 20.99
CA THR A 436 -10.86 3.94 19.97
C THR A 436 -9.41 3.76 19.55
N PHE A 437 -8.93 2.51 19.55
CA PHE A 437 -7.59 2.14 19.10
C PHE A 437 -7.71 0.93 18.17
N THR A 438 -7.81 1.17 16.86
CA THR A 438 -8.19 0.15 15.88
C THR A 438 -7.30 0.13 14.65
N ASN A 439 -7.16 -1.03 14.00
CA ASN A 439 -6.42 -1.18 12.76
C ASN A 439 -4.97 -0.65 12.83
N ASN A 440 -4.32 -0.63 14.01
CA ASN A 440 -2.97 -0.08 14.13
C ASN A 440 -1.90 -1.18 14.08
N ILE A 441 -0.69 -0.81 13.65
CA ILE A 441 0.54 -1.58 13.91
C ILE A 441 1.36 -0.84 14.98
N VAL A 442 1.75 -1.53 16.05
CA VAL A 442 2.68 -1.01 17.05
C VAL A 442 3.89 -1.93 17.15
N THR A 443 5.10 -1.39 16.89
CA THR A 443 6.33 -2.17 16.97
C THR A 443 7.42 -1.51 17.81
N ALA A 444 8.34 -2.34 18.32
CA ALA A 444 9.56 -1.93 19.01
C ALA A 444 9.31 -0.95 20.19
N SER A 445 8.32 -1.26 21.02
CA SER A 445 7.89 -0.38 22.11
C SER A 445 7.78 -1.12 23.43
N ALA A 446 8.58 -0.75 24.42
CA ALA A 446 8.54 -1.32 25.78
C ALA A 446 7.41 -0.76 26.68
N GLY A 447 6.63 0.21 26.21
CA GLY A 447 5.63 0.92 27.00
C GLY A 447 4.37 0.12 27.36
N ASN A 448 3.31 0.84 27.73
CA ASN A 448 1.99 0.28 28.02
C ASN A 448 0.88 1.23 27.54
N PHE A 449 -0.38 0.78 27.50
CA PHE A 449 -1.46 1.68 27.09
C PHE A 449 -1.67 2.83 28.08
N SER A 450 -1.82 2.54 29.37
CA SER A 450 -1.94 3.56 30.41
C SER A 450 -1.70 2.96 31.79
N ASN A 451 -1.30 3.83 32.72
CA ASN A 451 -1.32 3.57 34.17
C ASN A 451 -2.17 4.60 34.93
N GLN A 452 -3.04 5.34 34.24
CA GLN A 452 -3.88 6.38 34.83
C GLN A 452 -5.31 5.90 34.99
N LYS A 453 -5.83 6.04 36.22
CA LYS A 453 -7.18 5.62 36.60
C LYS A 453 -8.30 6.23 35.75
N ASN A 454 -8.09 7.44 35.22
CA ASN A 454 -9.09 8.15 34.42
C ASN A 454 -9.00 7.84 32.91
N THR A 455 -8.00 7.10 32.44
CA THR A 455 -7.96 6.68 31.03
C THR A 455 -9.05 5.63 30.82
N ALA A 456 -9.97 5.88 29.88
CA ALA A 456 -10.94 4.87 29.50
C ALA A 456 -10.23 3.69 28.83
N VAL A 457 -10.74 2.48 29.05
CA VAL A 457 -10.28 1.30 28.31
C VAL A 457 -10.66 1.52 26.83
N PRO A 458 -9.71 1.52 25.89
CA PRO A 458 -10.03 1.71 24.49
C PRO A 458 -10.90 0.58 23.95
N THR A 459 -11.74 0.90 22.96
CA THR A 459 -12.25 -0.10 22.03
C THR A 459 -11.10 -0.56 21.15
N PHE A 460 -10.79 -1.86 21.20
CA PHE A 460 -9.73 -2.48 20.42
C PHE A 460 -10.29 -3.35 19.31
N GLU A 461 -9.69 -3.27 18.13
CA GLU A 461 -10.01 -4.12 16.98
C GLU A 461 -8.85 -4.12 15.99
N ASN A 462 -8.51 -5.28 15.43
CA ASN A 462 -7.58 -5.42 14.32
C ASN A 462 -6.19 -4.76 14.53
N ASN A 463 -5.67 -4.75 15.76
CA ASN A 463 -4.35 -4.22 16.05
C ASN A 463 -3.27 -5.31 16.01
N PHE A 464 -2.09 -4.93 15.54
CA PHE A 464 -0.93 -5.80 15.43
C PHE A 464 0.25 -5.28 16.27
N TYR A 465 0.93 -6.20 16.95
CA TYR A 465 2.00 -5.90 17.88
C TYR A 465 3.25 -6.74 17.57
N SER A 466 4.43 -6.12 17.52
CA SER A 466 5.73 -6.82 17.38
C SER A 466 6.80 -6.19 18.26
N GLY A 467 7.37 -6.95 19.20
CA GLY A 467 8.28 -6.38 20.21
C GLY A 467 7.59 -5.29 21.05
N ALA A 468 6.32 -5.51 21.38
CA ALA A 468 5.43 -4.55 22.03
C ALA A 468 4.49 -5.26 23.02
N ASP A 469 5.03 -6.20 23.80
CA ASP A 469 4.24 -7.11 24.63
C ASP A 469 3.43 -6.41 25.73
N GLY A 470 3.89 -5.25 26.21
CA GLY A 470 3.21 -4.46 27.24
C GLY A 470 1.84 -3.91 26.84
N TYR A 471 1.47 -4.02 25.55
CA TYR A 471 0.17 -3.58 25.04
C TYR A 471 -0.83 -4.72 24.87
N VAL A 472 -0.39 -5.97 24.73
CA VAL A 472 -1.23 -7.10 24.29
C VAL A 472 -1.20 -8.28 25.29
N THR A 473 -0.11 -8.43 26.05
CA THR A 473 0.08 -9.55 26.97
C THR A 473 -0.12 -9.12 28.41
N GLU A 474 -1.10 -9.72 29.09
CA GLU A 474 -1.41 -9.43 30.50
C GLU A 474 -0.20 -9.74 31.41
N GLY A 475 0.18 -8.77 32.25
CA GLY A 475 1.34 -8.89 33.15
C GLY A 475 2.71 -8.67 32.51
N ALA A 476 2.81 -8.50 31.18
CA ALA A 476 4.09 -8.23 30.50
C ALA A 476 4.71 -6.87 30.89
N ASN A 477 3.87 -5.88 31.20
CA ASN A 477 4.29 -4.61 31.79
C ASN A 477 3.53 -4.38 33.11
N ALA A 478 4.25 -4.34 34.24
CA ALA A 478 3.65 -4.20 35.57
C ALA A 478 2.95 -2.85 35.81
N ASN A 479 3.21 -1.84 34.98
CA ASN A 479 2.56 -0.54 35.04
C ASN A 479 1.21 -0.53 34.31
N ALA A 480 0.94 -1.50 33.42
CA ALA A 480 -0.23 -1.48 32.56
C ALA A 480 -1.53 -1.65 33.39
N LEU A 481 -2.46 -0.71 33.22
CA LEU A 481 -3.81 -0.79 33.78
C LEU A 481 -4.69 -1.77 32.99
N PHE A 482 -4.45 -1.87 31.69
CA PHE A 482 -5.17 -2.76 30.77
C PHE A 482 -4.30 -3.04 29.53
N VAL A 483 -4.67 -4.09 28.80
CA VAL A 483 -4.05 -4.52 27.54
C VAL A 483 -5.13 -4.82 26.50
N ASP A 484 -4.77 -4.77 25.23
CA ASP A 484 -5.57 -5.21 24.10
C ASP A 484 -5.57 -6.74 24.01
N LYS A 485 -6.55 -7.39 24.66
CA LYS A 485 -6.68 -8.86 24.62
C LYS A 485 -7.09 -9.42 23.25
N SER A 486 -7.52 -8.56 22.33
CA SER A 486 -7.91 -8.93 20.96
C SER A 486 -6.78 -8.75 19.94
N GLY A 487 -5.67 -8.15 20.38
CA GLY A 487 -4.50 -7.86 19.56
C GLY A 487 -3.83 -9.10 18.99
N THR A 488 -3.27 -8.98 17.79
CA THR A 488 -2.48 -10.03 17.15
C THR A 488 -0.99 -9.75 17.32
N ILE A 489 -0.24 -10.71 17.85
CA ILE A 489 1.23 -10.63 17.88
C ILE A 489 1.77 -11.15 16.55
N ALA A 490 2.27 -10.26 15.70
CA ALA A 490 2.93 -10.63 14.44
C ALA A 490 3.92 -9.55 14.00
N ASP A 491 5.07 -9.99 13.49
CA ASP A 491 6.04 -9.11 12.85
C ASP A 491 5.51 -8.66 11.47
N PRO A 492 5.32 -7.35 11.21
CA PRO A 492 4.88 -6.87 9.90
C PRO A 492 5.90 -7.09 8.78
N GLN A 493 7.16 -7.44 9.10
CA GLN A 493 8.24 -7.66 8.13
C GLN A 493 8.42 -6.45 7.22
N PHE A 494 8.56 -5.27 7.82
CA PHE A 494 8.79 -4.03 7.09
C PHE A 494 10.00 -4.14 6.18
N LYS A 495 9.88 -3.62 4.95
CA LYS A 495 10.92 -3.67 3.93
C LYS A 495 12.21 -2.98 4.36
N ASP A 496 12.14 -1.75 4.88
CA ASP A 496 13.30 -1.00 5.39
C ASP A 496 12.88 0.09 6.41
N ALA A 497 12.46 -0.36 7.59
CA ALA A 497 11.99 0.50 8.66
C ALA A 497 13.03 1.54 9.14
N ALA A 498 14.33 1.25 9.00
CA ALA A 498 15.40 2.16 9.42
C ALA A 498 15.45 3.43 8.56
N ASN A 499 15.08 3.33 7.29
CA ASN A 499 15.02 4.44 6.35
C ASN A 499 13.61 4.96 6.10
N GLY A 500 12.62 4.53 6.90
CA GLY A 500 11.24 4.98 6.81
C GLY A 500 10.39 4.29 5.74
N ASP A 501 10.86 3.18 5.15
CA ASP A 501 10.04 2.34 4.26
C ASP A 501 9.37 1.23 5.08
N PHE A 502 8.10 1.47 5.42
CA PHE A 502 7.29 0.54 6.20
C PHE A 502 6.40 -0.34 5.32
N THR A 503 6.72 -0.52 4.04
CA THR A 503 6.02 -1.47 3.15
C THR A 503 5.93 -2.83 3.84
N VAL A 504 4.70 -3.33 4.01
CA VAL A 504 4.43 -4.52 4.82
C VAL A 504 4.74 -5.79 4.02
N GLY A 505 5.61 -6.65 4.56
CA GLY A 505 5.95 -7.95 3.95
C GLY A 505 4.97 -9.06 4.35
N ASN A 506 4.45 -9.01 5.58
CA ASN A 506 3.64 -10.08 6.15
C ASN A 506 2.23 -10.14 5.54
N ASP A 507 1.88 -11.28 4.92
CA ASP A 507 0.59 -11.49 4.23
C ASP A 507 -0.63 -11.35 5.15
N ASN A 508 -0.56 -11.84 6.40
CA ASN A 508 -1.68 -11.72 7.33
C ASN A 508 -1.95 -10.25 7.71
N VAL A 509 -0.89 -9.46 7.90
CA VAL A 509 -1.02 -8.03 8.19
C VAL A 509 -1.61 -7.30 6.97
N LYS A 510 -1.14 -7.62 5.74
CA LYS A 510 -1.67 -7.06 4.49
C LYS A 510 -3.15 -7.38 4.27
N ASP A 511 -3.56 -8.63 4.45
CA ASP A 511 -4.95 -9.07 4.26
C ASP A 511 -5.91 -8.34 5.20
N LYS A 512 -5.42 -8.00 6.40
CA LYS A 512 -6.16 -7.27 7.43
C LYS A 512 -6.08 -5.75 7.31
N LYS A 513 -5.21 -5.23 6.43
CA LYS A 513 -5.00 -3.79 6.19
C LYS A 513 -4.77 -2.98 7.47
N ALA A 514 -4.14 -3.58 8.48
CA ALA A 514 -3.84 -2.91 9.74
C ALA A 514 -2.57 -2.08 9.60
N GLY A 515 -2.57 -0.81 10.01
CA GLY A 515 -1.47 0.14 9.87
C GLY A 515 -1.84 1.28 8.92
N ASP A 516 -0.87 2.15 8.66
CA ASP A 516 -1.01 3.23 7.68
C ASP A 516 -1.24 2.67 6.26
N PRO A 517 -2.37 3.00 5.60
CA PRO A 517 -2.73 2.45 4.30
C PRO A 517 -1.70 2.68 3.18
N ARG A 518 -0.79 3.66 3.34
CA ARG A 518 0.26 3.98 2.36
C ARG A 518 1.21 2.81 2.07
N TRP A 519 1.30 1.84 2.97
CA TRP A 519 2.29 0.77 2.92
C TRP A 519 1.79 -0.57 2.36
N PHE A 520 0.58 -0.60 1.78
CA PHE A 520 -0.08 -1.80 1.25
C PHE A 520 -0.16 -1.86 -0.27
#